data_AF-R0M3S7-F1
#
_entry.id   AF-R0M3S7-F1
#
_cell.length_a   1.000
_cell.length_b   1.000
_cell.length_c   1.000
_cell.angle_alpha   90.00
_cell.angle_beta   90.00
_cell.angle_gamma   90.00
#
_symmetry.space_group_name_H-M   'P 1'
#
loop_
_entity.id
_entity.type
_entity.pdbx_description
1 polymer ?
#
loop_
_entity_poly.entity_id
_entity_poly.type
_entity_poly.pdbx_seq_one_letter_code
_entity_poly.pdbx_strand_id
1 'polypeptide(L)'
;GFVDSRHGDVTLVRPMREYMAKEIAFYNHFFGVPTVITPPLSTKRREKTSIHRLMESFLLGLQADFPSTISTVYRTGEKLSAAPAEASSELQRCLLCLCAMDIDGGWWHWGHGAGAGATVPAHHPSPRRADSRAAFIPLLCYSCRLTFKEMGPPATLPSYVRTEAQHRSCR
;
A
#
# COMPACT_ATOMS: atom_id res chain seq x y z
N GLY A 1 -4.46 13.04 13.96
CA GLY A 1 -5.21 13.15 12.70
C GLY A 1 -4.35 12.70 11.51
N PHE A 2 -4.86 11.82 10.65
CA PHE A 2 -4.13 11.32 9.48
C PHE A 2 -4.35 12.20 8.25
N VAL A 3 -3.27 12.53 7.55
CA VAL A 3 -3.26 13.28 6.29
C VAL A 3 -2.34 12.56 5.32
N ASP A 4 -2.80 12.35 4.10
CA ASP A 4 -2.05 11.72 3.03
C ASP A 4 -2.20 12.53 1.73
N SER A 5 -1.12 13.19 1.33
CA SER A 5 -1.04 14.11 0.18
C SER A 5 -0.34 13.50 -1.03
N ARG A 6 -0.17 12.16 -1.09
CA ARG A 6 0.59 11.49 -2.15
C ARG A 6 0.02 11.71 -3.56
N HIS A 7 -1.25 12.10 -3.67
CA HIS A 7 -1.97 12.25 -4.93
C HIS A 7 -1.90 13.67 -5.52
N GLY A 8 -1.17 14.61 -4.91
CA GLY A 8 -0.92 15.93 -5.48
C GLY A 8 -2.13 16.86 -5.42
N ASP A 9 -3.16 16.62 -6.24
CA ASP A 9 -4.39 17.41 -6.29
C ASP A 9 -5.41 17.01 -5.20
N VAL A 10 -5.29 15.80 -4.65
CA VAL A 10 -6.17 15.28 -3.61
C VAL A 10 -5.39 14.97 -2.33
N THR A 11 -5.94 15.44 -1.21
CA THR A 11 -5.47 15.10 0.14
C THR A 11 -6.49 14.21 0.84
N LEU A 12 -6.07 13.00 1.23
CA LEU A 12 -6.90 12.06 1.98
C LEU A 12 -6.74 12.34 3.48
N VAL A 13 -7.84 12.71 4.13
CA VAL A 13 -7.91 12.86 5.59
C VAL A 13 -8.76 11.76 6.20
N ARG A 14 -8.42 11.34 7.43
CA ARG A 14 -9.25 10.43 8.23
C ARG A 14 -9.61 11.04 9.58
N PRO A 15 -10.65 11.90 9.64
CA PRO A 15 -11.07 12.57 10.88
C PRO A 15 -11.50 11.58 11.96
N MET A 16 -12.15 10.48 11.57
CA MET A 16 -12.68 9.48 12.50
C MET A 16 -11.66 8.41 12.92
N ARG A 17 -10.37 8.52 12.52
CA ARG A 17 -9.36 7.46 12.71
C ARG A 17 -9.11 7.10 14.18
N GLU A 18 -9.29 8.06 15.09
CA GLU A 18 -8.99 7.91 16.52
C GLU A 18 -10.18 7.42 17.34
N TYR A 19 -11.38 7.33 16.74
CA TYR A 19 -12.59 6.89 17.41
C TYR A 19 -12.91 5.44 17.09
N MET A 20 -13.33 4.70 18.12
CA MET A 20 -13.80 3.33 17.99
C MET A 20 -15.20 3.30 17.38
N ALA A 21 -15.51 2.24 16.63
CA ALA A 21 -16.83 2.02 16.05
C ALA A 21 -17.97 2.11 17.10
N LYS A 22 -17.73 1.66 18.34
CA LYS A 22 -18.68 1.75 19.46
C LYS A 22 -18.97 3.20 19.87
N GLU A 23 -17.94 4.05 19.93
CA GLU A 23 -18.07 5.47 20.27
C GLU A 23 -18.86 6.21 19.18
N ILE A 24 -18.56 5.92 17.92
CA ILE A 24 -19.29 6.47 16.76
C ILE A 24 -20.76 6.01 16.77
N ALA A 25 -21.02 4.75 17.12
CA ALA A 25 -22.39 4.24 17.23
C ALA A 25 -23.19 4.94 18.33
N PHE A 26 -22.59 5.18 19.50
CA PHE A 26 -23.23 5.96 20.57
C PHE A 26 -23.49 7.40 20.15
N TYR A 27 -22.52 8.06 19.51
CA TYR A 27 -22.69 9.40 18.99
C TYR A 27 -23.88 9.45 18.02
N ASN A 28 -23.91 8.55 17.03
CA ASN A 28 -25.01 8.52 16.06
C ASN A 28 -26.37 8.29 16.74
N HIS A 29 -26.42 7.42 17.75
CA HIS A 29 -27.65 7.18 18.50
C HIS A 29 -28.12 8.40 19.29
N PHE A 30 -27.23 9.03 20.07
CA PHE A 30 -27.59 10.18 20.92
C PHE A 30 -27.96 11.43 20.13
N PHE A 31 -27.35 11.63 18.96
CA PHE A 31 -27.61 12.78 18.10
C PHE A 31 -28.58 12.48 16.95
N GLY A 32 -29.20 11.29 16.93
CA GLY A 32 -30.18 10.92 15.93
C GLY A 32 -29.64 10.91 14.49
N VAL A 33 -28.34 10.63 14.30
CA VAL A 33 -27.71 10.59 12.99
C VAL A 33 -28.17 9.32 12.26
N PRO A 34 -28.76 9.43 11.05
CA PRO A 34 -29.14 8.27 10.26
C PRO A 34 -27.92 7.41 9.94
N THR A 35 -28.01 6.10 10.19
CA THR A 35 -26.92 5.15 9.95
C THR A 35 -27.35 4.08 8.95
N VAL A 36 -26.47 3.75 8.01
CA VAL A 36 -26.65 2.64 7.07
C VAL A 36 -25.54 1.63 7.33
N ILE A 37 -25.91 0.39 7.63
CA ILE A 37 -24.96 -0.70 7.80
C ILE A 37 -24.89 -1.47 6.49
N THR A 38 -23.76 -1.36 5.80
CA THR A 38 -23.50 -2.14 4.58
C THR A 38 -22.63 -3.34 4.94
N PRO A 39 -23.17 -4.57 4.97
CA PRO A 39 -22.35 -5.75 5.23
C PRO A 39 -21.28 -5.92 4.14
N PRO A 40 -20.07 -6.42 4.48
CA PRO A 40 -19.04 -6.67 3.49
C PRO A 40 -19.55 -7.66 2.44
N LEU A 41 -19.26 -7.40 1.16
CA LEU A 41 -19.50 -8.37 0.09
C LEU A 41 -18.61 -9.60 0.33
N SER A 42 -19.16 -10.67 0.90
CA SER A 42 -18.41 -11.91 1.13
C SER A 42 -18.08 -12.54 -0.22
N THR A 43 -16.79 -12.74 -0.51
CA THR A 43 -16.40 -13.59 -1.65
C THR A 43 -16.92 -15.01 -1.38
N LYS A 44 -17.51 -15.69 -2.37
CA LYS A 44 -18.08 -17.06 -2.28
C LYS A 44 -17.05 -18.18 -2.00
N ARG A 45 -15.91 -17.86 -1.37
CA ARG A 45 -14.86 -18.79 -0.94
C ARG A 45 -15.10 -19.18 0.52
N ARG A 46 -14.70 -20.40 0.90
CA ARG A 46 -14.71 -20.86 2.30
C ARG A 46 -13.97 -19.83 3.16
N GLU A 47 -14.62 -19.42 4.24
CA GLU A 47 -14.21 -18.36 5.14
C GLU A 47 -12.96 -18.82 5.94
N LYS A 48 -11.78 -18.70 5.33
CA LYS A 48 -10.55 -18.67 6.11
C LYS A 48 -10.54 -17.33 6.83
N THR A 49 -10.34 -17.34 8.15
CA THR A 49 -10.24 -16.11 8.95
C THR A 49 -9.20 -15.18 8.32
N SER A 50 -9.62 -14.02 7.85
CA SER A 50 -8.69 -13.03 7.32
C SER A 50 -7.76 -12.55 8.44
N ILE A 51 -6.56 -12.09 8.07
CA ILE A 51 -5.66 -11.45 9.03
C ILE A 51 -6.34 -10.29 9.77
N HIS A 52 -7.23 -9.57 9.09
CA HIS A 52 -8.04 -8.50 9.69
C HIS A 52 -8.94 -9.03 10.81
N ARG A 53 -9.67 -10.13 10.60
CA ARG A 53 -10.55 -10.72 11.62
C ARG A 53 -9.77 -11.28 12.81
N LEU A 54 -8.60 -11.89 12.54
CA LEU A 54 -7.70 -12.36 13.60
C LEU A 54 -7.18 -11.20 14.46
N MET A 55 -6.65 -10.16 13.82
CA MET A 55 -6.15 -8.96 14.51
C MET A 55 -7.24 -8.26 15.31
N GLU A 56 -8.43 -8.10 14.75
CA GLU A 56 -9.58 -7.50 15.42
C GLU A 56 -9.97 -8.29 16.67
N SER A 57 -10.12 -9.61 16.55
CA SER A 57 -10.49 -10.47 17.68
C SER A 57 -9.43 -10.41 18.79
N PHE A 58 -8.15 -10.43 18.42
CA PHE A 58 -7.03 -10.30 19.35
C PHE A 58 -7.06 -8.95 20.10
N LEU A 59 -7.19 -7.85 19.37
CA LEU A 59 -7.17 -6.50 19.97
C LEU A 59 -8.41 -6.23 20.83
N LEU A 60 -9.59 -6.68 20.39
CA LEU A 60 -10.82 -6.59 21.18
C LEU A 60 -10.75 -7.45 22.43
N GLY A 61 -10.17 -8.65 22.33
CA GLY A 61 -9.94 -9.54 23.46
C GLY A 61 -9.04 -8.89 24.51
N LEU A 62 -7.89 -8.34 24.11
CA LEU A 62 -7.01 -7.63 25.03
C LEU A 62 -7.68 -6.42 25.69
N GLN A 63 -8.48 -5.66 24.92
CA GLN A 63 -9.12 -4.47 25.45
C GLN A 63 -10.18 -4.76 26.52
N ALA A 64 -10.78 -5.96 26.52
CA ALA A 64 -11.76 -6.35 27.53
C ALA A 64 -11.16 -6.34 28.94
N ASP A 65 -9.94 -6.85 29.09
CA ASP A 65 -9.24 -6.94 30.37
C ASP A 65 -8.33 -5.72 30.62
N PHE A 66 -7.84 -5.09 29.56
CA PHE A 66 -6.93 -3.94 29.62
C PHE A 66 -7.51 -2.76 28.82
N PRO A 67 -8.32 -1.90 29.45
CA PRO A 67 -8.89 -0.73 28.80
C PRO A 67 -7.83 0.15 28.14
N SER A 68 -8.19 0.82 27.05
CA SER A 68 -7.29 1.67 26.24
C SER A 68 -6.22 0.95 25.43
N THR A 69 -6.14 -0.38 25.44
CA THR A 69 -5.14 -1.15 24.66
C THR A 69 -5.13 -0.79 23.18
N ILE A 70 -6.30 -0.71 22.52
CA ILE A 70 -6.37 -0.37 21.09
C ILE A 70 -5.76 1.02 20.84
N SER A 71 -6.09 2.00 21.68
CA SER A 71 -5.57 3.37 21.56
C SER A 71 -4.06 3.44 21.79
N THR A 72 -3.53 2.65 22.74
CA THR A 72 -2.10 2.59 23.07
C THR A 72 -1.29 1.94 21.96
N VAL A 73 -1.76 0.80 21.43
CA VAL A 73 -1.13 0.13 20.28
C VAL A 73 -1.10 1.06 19.08
N TYR A 74 -2.22 1.73 18.80
CA TYR A 74 -2.32 2.68 17.70
C TYR A 74 -1.35 3.88 17.86
N ARG A 75 -1.36 4.57 19.01
CA ARG A 75 -0.46 5.72 19.27
C ARG A 75 1.02 5.33 19.27
N THR A 76 1.33 4.14 19.77
CA THR A 76 2.70 3.60 19.71
C THR A 76 3.09 3.29 18.27
N GLY A 77 2.20 2.68 17.48
CA GLY A 77 2.41 2.43 16.06
C GLY A 77 2.68 3.71 15.26
N GLU A 78 1.99 4.81 15.58
CA GLU A 78 2.27 6.11 14.95
C GLU A 78 3.66 6.65 15.30
N LYS A 79 4.13 6.48 16.55
CA LYS A 79 5.49 6.88 16.95
C LYS A 79 6.58 6.05 16.28
N LEU A 80 6.31 4.78 16.00
CA LEU A 80 7.23 3.87 15.32
C LEU A 80 7.24 4.07 13.80
N SER A 81 6.22 4.75 13.26
CA SER A 81 6.19 5.05 11.84
C SER A 81 7.30 6.04 11.54
N ALA A 82 8.30 5.60 10.76
CA ALA A 82 9.32 6.50 10.24
C ALA A 82 8.64 7.67 9.51
N ALA A 83 9.27 8.85 9.56
CA ALA A 83 8.83 9.96 8.73
C ALA A 83 8.67 9.44 7.29
N PRO A 84 7.55 9.73 6.61
CA PRO A 84 7.38 9.33 5.22
C PRO A 84 8.63 9.73 4.46
N ALA A 85 9.24 8.79 3.72
CA ALA A 85 10.34 9.16 2.84
C ALA A 85 9.78 10.22 1.88
N GLU A 86 10.25 11.46 2.03
CA GLU A 86 9.84 12.56 1.16
C GLU A 86 10.46 12.28 -0.21
N ALA A 87 9.65 11.73 -1.12
CA ALA A 87 10.07 11.53 -2.49
C ALA A 87 10.26 12.90 -3.13
N SER A 88 11.53 13.31 -3.27
CA SER A 88 11.92 14.60 -3.84
C SER A 88 11.71 14.65 -5.35
N SER A 89 11.55 13.47 -5.99
CA SER A 89 11.29 13.33 -7.42
C SER A 89 10.14 12.35 -7.69
N GLU A 90 9.38 12.59 -8.76
CA GLU A 90 8.34 11.69 -9.25
C GLU A 90 8.87 10.28 -9.56
N LEU A 91 10.15 10.17 -9.93
CA LEU A 91 10.84 8.89 -10.15
C LEU A 91 11.01 8.07 -8.87
N GLN A 92 10.97 8.69 -7.70
CA GLN A 92 11.06 8.00 -6.41
C GLN A 92 9.70 7.57 -5.87
N ARG A 93 8.61 7.80 -6.60
CA ARG A 93 7.26 7.35 -6.22
C ARG A 93 6.85 6.11 -7.00
N CYS A 94 6.15 5.21 -6.34
CA CYS A 94 5.59 4.02 -6.94
C CYS A 94 4.58 4.41 -8.02
N LEU A 95 4.70 3.81 -9.20
CA LEU A 95 3.82 4.05 -10.35
C LEU A 95 2.33 3.80 -10.05
N LEU A 96 2.00 2.86 -9.16
CA LEU A 96 0.61 2.46 -8.91
C LEU A 96 -0.03 3.17 -7.70
N CYS A 97 0.69 3.27 -6.59
CA CYS A 97 0.13 3.79 -5.34
C CYS A 97 0.76 5.10 -4.88
N LEU A 98 1.73 5.63 -5.62
CA LEU A 98 2.46 6.87 -5.35
C LEU A 98 3.21 6.89 -4.00
N CYS A 99 3.27 5.77 -3.27
CA CYS A 99 4.17 5.61 -2.13
C CYS A 99 5.60 5.95 -2.54
N ALA A 100 6.34 6.63 -1.67
CA ALA A 100 7.78 6.70 -1.79
C ALA A 100 8.37 5.28 -1.88
N MET A 101 9.26 5.10 -2.85
CA MET A 101 9.99 3.87 -3.05
C MET A 101 11.26 3.93 -2.21
N ASP A 102 11.53 2.84 -1.50
CA ASP A 102 12.77 2.62 -0.77
C ASP A 102 13.86 2.24 -1.79
N ILE A 103 14.35 3.23 -2.54
CA ILE A 103 15.41 3.06 -3.57
C ILE A 103 16.78 3.45 -3.02
N ASP A 104 17.00 3.37 -1.71
CA ASP A 104 18.36 3.35 -1.18
C ASP A 104 18.96 1.97 -1.42
N GLY A 105 19.43 1.77 -2.65
CA GLY A 105 20.68 1.05 -2.97
C GLY A 105 20.83 -0.44 -2.64
N GLY A 106 19.82 -1.15 -2.12
CA GLY A 106 20.06 -2.48 -1.51
C GLY A 106 19.34 -3.70 -2.08
N TRP A 107 18.35 -3.55 -2.98
CA TRP A 107 17.48 -4.69 -3.34
C TRP A 107 18.05 -5.65 -4.38
N TRP A 108 19.18 -5.32 -5.02
CA TRP A 108 19.90 -6.25 -5.91
C TRP A 108 20.58 -7.40 -5.14
N HIS A 109 20.79 -7.24 -3.83
CA HIS A 109 21.62 -8.17 -3.04
C HIS A 109 20.85 -9.32 -2.37
N TRP A 110 19.52 -9.24 -2.27
CA TRP A 110 18.72 -10.32 -1.65
C TRP A 110 18.13 -11.32 -2.65
N GLY A 111 18.32 -11.10 -3.95
CA GLY A 111 17.77 -11.95 -5.04
C GLY A 111 18.79 -12.73 -5.86
N HIS A 112 20.09 -12.45 -5.73
CA HIS A 112 21.14 -13.16 -6.46
C HIS A 112 21.96 -14.01 -5.49
N GLY A 113 21.56 -15.28 -5.36
CA GLY A 113 22.48 -16.32 -4.94
C GLY A 113 23.74 -16.28 -5.81
N ALA A 114 24.89 -16.43 -5.14
CA ALA A 114 26.21 -16.42 -5.74
C ALA A 114 26.29 -17.32 -6.98
N GLY A 115 26.64 -16.71 -8.12
CA GLY A 115 26.81 -17.41 -9.39
C GLY A 115 27.39 -16.48 -10.44
N ALA A 116 28.72 -16.37 -10.42
CA ALA A 116 29.64 -15.94 -11.48
C ALA A 116 29.13 -14.96 -12.58
N GLY A 117 29.70 -13.74 -12.53
CA GLY A 117 30.23 -13.04 -13.70
C GLY A 117 29.35 -12.88 -14.95
N ALA A 118 28.62 -11.76 -15.03
CA ALA A 118 28.34 -11.12 -16.30
C ALA A 118 28.24 -9.60 -16.10
N THR A 119 29.23 -8.89 -16.61
CA THR A 119 29.15 -7.45 -16.88
C THR A 119 27.95 -7.20 -17.80
N VAL A 120 26.92 -6.52 -17.30
CA VAL A 120 25.80 -6.08 -18.14
C VAL A 120 26.27 -4.88 -18.95
N PRO A 121 26.33 -4.94 -20.30
CA PRO A 121 26.60 -3.75 -21.09
C PRO A 121 25.40 -2.82 -21.05
N ALA A 122 25.67 -1.52 -21.08
CA ALA A 122 24.67 -0.47 -21.27
C ALA A 122 23.77 -0.81 -22.47
N HIS A 123 22.52 -1.19 -22.21
CA HIS A 123 21.56 -1.57 -23.24
C HIS A 123 20.82 -0.31 -23.72
N HIS A 124 21.03 0.06 -24.99
CA HIS A 124 20.13 0.96 -25.72
C HIS A 124 18.67 0.45 -25.64
N PRO A 125 17.67 1.35 -25.50
CA PRO A 125 16.28 0.95 -25.38
C PRO A 125 15.76 0.46 -26.74
N SER A 126 15.49 -0.85 -26.82
CA SER A 126 14.68 -1.44 -27.89
C SER A 126 13.19 -1.21 -27.60
N PRO A 127 12.38 -0.77 -28.58
CA PRO A 127 10.97 -0.44 -28.38
C PRO A 127 10.05 -1.64 -28.11
N ARG A 128 10.58 -2.87 -28.03
CA ARG A 128 9.79 -4.11 -27.88
C ARG A 128 9.70 -4.68 -26.47
N ARG A 129 10.20 -3.98 -25.43
CA ARG A 129 10.27 -4.52 -24.05
C ARG A 129 9.17 -4.01 -23.09
N ALA A 130 8.31 -3.10 -23.55
CA ALA A 130 7.28 -2.46 -22.71
C ALA A 130 6.18 -3.40 -22.20
N ASP A 131 6.05 -4.60 -22.77
CA ASP A 131 5.04 -5.60 -22.36
C ASP A 131 5.55 -6.62 -21.34
N SER A 132 6.84 -6.58 -20.98
CA SER A 132 7.37 -7.51 -19.98
C SER A 132 7.14 -6.98 -18.58
N ARG A 133 6.56 -7.80 -17.69
CA ARG A 133 6.39 -7.49 -16.26
C ARG A 133 7.68 -7.00 -15.60
N ALA A 134 8.84 -7.44 -16.09
CA ALA A 134 10.15 -7.02 -15.61
C ALA A 134 10.39 -5.50 -15.71
N ALA A 135 9.84 -4.83 -16.73
CA ALA A 135 10.00 -3.39 -16.93
C ALA A 135 9.30 -2.56 -15.83
N PHE A 136 8.25 -3.11 -15.21
CA PHE A 136 7.50 -2.42 -14.15
C PHE A 136 8.14 -2.60 -12.78
N ILE A 137 8.90 -3.67 -12.54
CA ILE A 137 9.51 -3.98 -11.25
C ILE A 137 10.21 -2.76 -10.63
N PRO A 138 11.16 -2.07 -11.30
CA PRO A 138 11.88 -0.94 -10.68
C PRO A 138 10.97 0.26 -10.35
N LEU A 139 9.78 0.36 -10.94
CA LEU A 139 8.85 1.47 -10.78
C LEU A 139 7.80 1.23 -9.67
N LEU A 140 7.85 0.07 -9.00
CA LEU A 140 6.85 -0.35 -8.01
C LEU A 140 7.44 -0.47 -6.61
N CYS A 141 6.68 -0.06 -5.59
CA CYS A 141 6.99 -0.42 -4.20
C CYS A 141 6.76 -1.92 -3.96
N TYR A 142 7.32 -2.45 -2.87
CA TYR A 142 7.24 -3.88 -2.54
C TYR A 142 5.80 -4.43 -2.55
N SER A 143 4.87 -3.75 -1.90
CA SER A 143 3.46 -4.18 -1.82
C SER A 143 2.77 -4.19 -3.19
N CYS A 144 3.02 -3.17 -4.01
CA CYS A 144 2.49 -3.11 -5.37
C CYS A 144 3.12 -4.19 -6.26
N ARG A 145 4.41 -4.55 -6.06
CA ARG A 145 5.03 -5.68 -6.78
C ARG A 145 4.35 -7.00 -6.48
N LEU A 146 4.05 -7.28 -5.20
CA LEU A 146 3.33 -8.50 -4.80
C LEU A 146 1.96 -8.55 -5.46
N THR A 147 1.20 -7.46 -5.37
CA THR A 147 -0.13 -7.36 -5.98
C THR A 147 -0.04 -7.52 -7.50
N PHE A 148 0.94 -6.87 -8.14
CA PHE A 148 1.14 -6.91 -9.58
C PHE A 148 1.50 -8.29 -10.12
N LYS A 149 2.20 -9.12 -9.34
CA LYS A 149 2.44 -10.53 -9.70
C LYS A 149 1.15 -11.34 -9.79
N GLU A 150 0.19 -11.04 -8.93
CA GLU A 150 -1.12 -11.70 -8.87
C GLU A 150 -2.14 -11.14 -9.88
N MET A 151 -1.85 -10.00 -10.50
CA MET A 151 -2.72 -9.39 -11.53
C MET A 151 -2.63 -10.13 -12.88
N GLY A 152 -3.53 -9.79 -13.80
CA GLY A 152 -3.51 -10.27 -15.18
C GLY A 152 -2.32 -9.72 -16.00
N PRO A 153 -2.30 -9.96 -17.32
CA PRO A 153 -1.27 -9.44 -18.22
C PRO A 153 -1.17 -7.90 -18.12
N PRO A 154 0.03 -7.29 -18.23
CA PRO A 154 0.19 -5.83 -18.12
C PRO A 154 -0.61 -5.04 -19.19
N ALA A 155 -1.00 -5.69 -20.29
CA ALA A 155 -1.90 -5.14 -21.30
C ALA A 155 -3.29 -4.76 -20.74
N THR A 156 -3.73 -5.35 -19.63
CA THR A 156 -5.02 -5.03 -19.00
C THR A 156 -4.97 -3.75 -18.15
N LEU A 157 -3.78 -3.16 -17.97
CA LEU A 157 -3.64 -1.91 -17.23
C LEU A 157 -4.15 -0.73 -18.08
N PRO A 158 -4.73 0.29 -17.44
CA PRO A 158 -5.09 1.53 -18.10
C PRO A 158 -3.92 2.11 -18.90
N SER A 159 -4.23 2.70 -20.08
CA SER A 159 -3.22 3.23 -21.00
C SER A 159 -2.28 4.24 -20.33
N TYR A 160 -2.82 5.11 -19.48
CA TYR A 160 -2.03 6.14 -18.77
C TYR A 160 -0.93 5.55 -17.87
N VAL A 161 -1.16 4.37 -17.27
CA VAL A 161 -0.16 3.70 -16.42
C VAL A 161 0.99 3.17 -17.27
N ARG A 162 0.67 2.62 -18.45
CA ARG A 162 1.66 2.08 -19.38
C ARG A 162 2.51 3.18 -20.03
N THR A 163 1.90 4.30 -20.42
CA THR A 163 2.62 5.45 -20.98
C THR A 163 3.54 6.08 -19.94
N GLU A 164 3.08 6.22 -18.69
CA GLU A 164 3.89 6.76 -17.61
C GLU A 164 5.06 5.82 -17.25
N ALA A 165 4.84 4.50 -17.28
CA ALA A 165 5.93 3.53 -17.11
C ALA A 165 7.03 3.66 -18.17
N GLN A 166 6.63 3.85 -19.44
CA GLN A 166 7.57 4.06 -20.54
C GLN A 166 8.34 5.37 -20.36
N HIS A 167 7.65 6.47 -20.02
CA HIS A 167 8.27 7.76 -19.79
C HIS A 167 9.31 7.71 -18.65
N ARG A 168 9.00 7.04 -17.54
CA ARG A 168 9.94 6.84 -16.42
C ARG A 168 11.09 5.89 -16.74
N SER A 169 10.92 4.99 -17.70
CA SER A 169 11.96 4.03 -18.12
C SER A 169 12.95 4.62 -19.13
N CYS A 170 12.62 5.73 -19.79
CA CYS A 170 13.45 6.40 -20.78
C CYS A 170 14.23 7.61 -20.22
N ARG A 171 13.96 8.02 -18.98
CA ARG A 171 14.70 9.06 -18.25
C ARG A 171 15.81 8.43 -17.43
#